data_AF-A0A2K3L969-F1
#
_entry.id   AF-A0A2K3L969-F1
#
_cell.length_a   1.000
_cell.length_b   1.000
_cell.length_c   1.000
_cell.angle_alpha   90.00
_cell.angle_beta   90.00
_cell.angle_gamma   90.00
#
_symmetry.space_group_name_H-M   'P 1'
#
loop_
_entity.id
_entity.type
_entity.pdbx_description
1 polymer ?
#
loop_
_entity_poly.entity_id
_entity_poly.type
_entity_poly.pdbx_seq_one_letter_code
_entity_poly.pdbx_strand_id
1 'polypeptide(L)'
;DVCIVGVARTPMGGFLGSLSSLSATQLGSLAIKSALKRANVDPSLVQEVFFGNVLSANLGQAPARQAALGAGIPTSVICTTINKVCSSGMKATMIAAQTIQLGHNDVVVVGGMESMSNAPKYIAEARKGSRLGHDTIIDGMLKDGLWDVYNDFGMGVCGEMCAEKHAITRDQQDSYAIQSFERGISAQNGGHFAWEIVPVEIFNGRGKPPTLVDKDEGLGKFDAAKLRKLGPNFKKVGGTVTAGNASSI
;
A
#
# COMPACT_ATOMS: atom_id res chain seq x y z
N ASP A 1 1.81 -9.58 27.83
CA ASP A 1 2.74 -9.04 26.82
C ASP A 1 2.26 -9.36 25.41
N VAL A 2 2.72 -8.60 24.41
CA VAL A 2 2.40 -8.82 22.99
C VAL A 2 3.71 -8.99 22.25
N CYS A 3 3.83 -10.05 21.45
CA CYS A 3 5.04 -10.37 20.71
C CYS A 3 4.75 -10.51 19.20
N ILE A 4 5.72 -10.13 18.37
CA ILE A 4 5.67 -10.36 16.92
C ILE A 4 6.43 -11.66 16.65
N VAL A 5 5.72 -12.68 16.14
CA VAL A 5 6.29 -14.02 15.91
C VAL A 5 6.54 -14.33 14.43
N GLY A 6 6.00 -13.51 13.51
CA GLY A 6 6.21 -13.68 12.07
C GLY A 6 5.99 -12.39 11.30
N VAL A 7 6.78 -12.20 10.25
CA VAL A 7 6.72 -11.02 9.37
C VAL A 7 6.90 -11.47 7.92
N ALA A 8 6.08 -10.91 7.04
CA ALA A 8 6.24 -11.06 5.61
C ALA A 8 5.56 -9.89 4.87
N ARG A 9 6.13 -9.51 3.73
CA ARG A 9 5.53 -8.58 2.77
C ARG A 9 5.76 -9.07 1.35
N THR A 10 4.90 -8.69 0.43
CA THR A 10 5.20 -8.79 -1.01
C THR A 10 6.27 -7.77 -1.38
N PRO A 11 6.91 -7.88 -2.55
CA PRO A 11 7.61 -6.75 -3.14
C PRO A 11 6.64 -5.59 -3.36
N MET A 12 7.16 -4.37 -3.42
CA MET A 12 6.42 -3.18 -3.82
C MET A 12 6.52 -3.02 -5.34
N GLY A 13 5.40 -3.22 -6.03
CA GLY A 13 5.28 -2.97 -7.46
C GLY A 13 5.11 -1.48 -7.77
N GLY A 14 5.56 -1.03 -8.94
CA GLY A 14 5.23 0.30 -9.44
C GLY A 14 3.75 0.40 -9.83
N PHE A 15 3.22 1.62 -9.90
CA PHE A 15 1.86 1.84 -10.42
C PHE A 15 1.75 1.38 -11.87
N LEU A 16 0.73 0.57 -12.16
CA LEU A 16 0.58 -0.18 -13.42
C LEU A 16 1.81 -1.05 -13.77
N GLY A 17 2.57 -1.47 -12.76
CA GLY A 17 3.82 -2.21 -12.88
C GLY A 17 3.67 -3.72 -12.67
N SER A 18 4.72 -4.31 -12.12
CA SER A 18 4.95 -5.76 -12.04
C SER A 18 3.86 -6.55 -11.31
N LEU A 19 3.20 -5.95 -10.32
CA LEU A 19 2.14 -6.58 -9.51
C LEU A 19 0.72 -6.13 -9.89
N SER A 20 0.57 -5.35 -10.97
CA SER A 20 -0.72 -4.74 -11.35
C SER A 20 -1.81 -5.75 -11.71
N SER A 21 -1.45 -6.98 -12.08
CA SER A 21 -2.39 -8.06 -12.37
C SER A 21 -3.03 -8.69 -11.12
N LEU A 22 -2.55 -8.36 -9.92
CA LEU A 22 -3.04 -8.90 -8.66
C LEU A 22 -3.91 -7.90 -7.90
N SER A 23 -5.03 -8.38 -7.36
CA SER A 23 -5.87 -7.62 -6.45
C SER A 23 -5.16 -7.38 -5.12
N ALA A 24 -5.59 -6.36 -4.38
CA ALA A 24 -5.09 -6.12 -3.02
C ALA A 24 -5.28 -7.35 -2.12
N THR A 25 -6.40 -8.06 -2.25
CA THR A 25 -6.72 -9.24 -1.45
C THR A 25 -5.83 -10.45 -1.77
N GLN A 26 -5.40 -10.61 -3.02
CA GLN A 26 -4.40 -11.62 -3.41
C GLN A 26 -3.03 -11.30 -2.81
N LEU A 27 -2.59 -10.04 -2.87
CA LEU A 27 -1.33 -9.60 -2.26
C LEU A 27 -1.35 -9.79 -0.73
N GLY A 28 -2.46 -9.43 -0.08
CA GLY A 28 -2.66 -9.67 1.34
C GLY A 28 -2.61 -11.16 1.70
N SER A 29 -3.23 -12.02 0.90
CA SER A 29 -3.20 -13.48 1.10
C SER A 29 -1.77 -14.05 1.09
N LEU A 30 -0.95 -13.60 0.13
CA LEU A 30 0.45 -14.03 -0.01
C LEU A 30 1.29 -13.63 1.20
N ALA A 31 1.13 -12.39 1.68
CA ALA A 31 1.82 -11.88 2.85
C ALA A 31 1.40 -12.64 4.12
N ILE A 32 0.10 -12.80 4.37
CA ILE A 32 -0.42 -13.51 5.55
C ILE A 32 0.07 -14.95 5.59
N LYS A 33 -0.09 -15.69 4.49
CA LYS A 33 0.32 -17.10 4.40
C LYS A 33 1.80 -17.28 4.71
N SER A 34 2.63 -16.37 4.23
CA SER A 34 4.08 -16.42 4.42
C SER A 34 4.49 -16.02 5.83
N ALA A 35 3.82 -15.04 6.43
CA ALA A 35 4.06 -14.66 7.82
C ALA A 35 3.74 -15.82 8.78
N LEU A 36 2.59 -16.49 8.61
CA LEU A 36 2.21 -17.67 9.39
C LEU A 36 3.20 -18.82 9.20
N LYS A 37 3.61 -19.09 7.96
CA LYS A 37 4.61 -20.13 7.65
C LYS A 37 5.95 -19.84 8.33
N ARG A 38 6.44 -18.59 8.28
CA ARG A 38 7.70 -18.18 8.92
C ARG A 38 7.63 -18.25 10.45
N ALA A 39 6.47 -17.95 11.02
CA ALA A 39 6.21 -18.08 12.46
C ALA A 39 6.02 -19.54 12.91
N ASN A 40 5.90 -20.49 11.97
CA ASN A 40 5.48 -21.87 12.24
C ASN A 40 4.16 -21.94 13.03
N VAL A 41 3.20 -21.08 12.66
CA VAL A 41 1.86 -21.02 13.27
C VAL A 41 0.85 -21.67 12.33
N ASP A 42 0.11 -22.64 12.85
CA ASP A 42 -1.03 -23.24 12.14
C ASP A 42 -2.12 -22.17 11.92
N PRO A 43 -2.60 -21.95 10.68
CA PRO A 43 -3.68 -20.99 10.41
C PRO A 43 -4.95 -21.18 11.25
N SER A 44 -5.20 -22.40 11.76
CA SER A 44 -6.33 -22.70 12.64
C SER A 44 -6.22 -22.11 14.05
N LEU A 45 -5.02 -21.70 14.47
CA LEU A 45 -4.81 -21.03 15.75
C LEU A 45 -5.14 -19.53 15.70
N VAL A 46 -5.24 -18.94 14.50
CA VAL A 46 -5.59 -17.53 14.34
C VAL A 46 -7.03 -17.32 14.82
N GLN A 47 -7.24 -16.40 15.76
CA GLN A 47 -8.56 -16.08 16.29
C GLN A 47 -9.20 -14.87 15.61
N GLU A 48 -8.38 -13.93 15.14
CA GLU A 48 -8.85 -12.72 14.48
C GLU A 48 -7.85 -12.16 13.45
N VAL A 49 -8.35 -11.42 12.46
CA VAL A 49 -7.55 -10.71 11.46
C VAL A 49 -7.97 -9.24 11.41
N PHE A 50 -7.01 -8.33 11.61
CA PHE A 50 -7.18 -6.90 11.32
C PHE A 50 -6.27 -6.52 10.15
N PHE A 51 -6.84 -6.06 9.04
CA PHE A 51 -6.04 -5.74 7.86
C PHE A 51 -6.39 -4.38 7.29
N GLY A 52 -5.37 -3.53 7.14
CA GLY A 52 -5.50 -2.20 6.58
C GLY A 52 -5.77 -2.24 5.07
N ASN A 53 -6.77 -1.49 4.60
CA ASN A 53 -6.98 -1.22 3.18
C ASN A 53 -7.74 0.11 3.03
N VAL A 54 -7.26 1.00 2.15
CA VAL A 54 -7.82 2.34 1.97
C VAL A 54 -8.78 2.35 0.79
N LEU A 55 -8.29 1.97 -0.39
CA LEU A 55 -9.05 2.02 -1.64
C LEU A 55 -9.81 0.71 -1.85
N SER A 56 -10.88 0.52 -1.08
CA SER A 56 -11.64 -0.74 -1.06
C SER A 56 -12.66 -0.91 -2.19
N ALA A 57 -12.88 0.11 -3.02
CA ALA A 57 -13.84 0.05 -4.10
C ALA A 57 -13.47 -1.04 -5.12
N ASN A 58 -14.47 -1.80 -5.57
CA ASN A 58 -14.33 -2.93 -6.51
C ASN A 58 -13.52 -4.14 -6.00
N LEU A 59 -13.06 -4.15 -4.74
CA LEU A 59 -12.45 -5.35 -4.14
C LEU A 59 -13.49 -6.44 -3.80
N GLY A 60 -14.78 -6.11 -3.77
CA GLY A 60 -15.84 -6.99 -3.30
C GLY A 60 -16.05 -6.93 -1.78
N GLN A 61 -16.86 -7.85 -1.26
CA GLN A 61 -17.23 -7.84 0.16
C GLN A 61 -16.05 -8.24 1.06
N ALA A 62 -15.87 -7.49 2.16
CA ALA A 62 -14.94 -7.81 3.25
C ALA A 62 -13.50 -8.13 2.80
N PRO A 63 -12.70 -7.14 2.35
CA PRO A 63 -11.34 -7.38 1.85
C PRO A 63 -10.43 -8.15 2.81
N ALA A 64 -10.38 -7.81 4.10
CA ALA A 64 -9.56 -8.55 5.08
C ALA A 64 -9.96 -10.03 5.17
N ARG A 65 -11.26 -10.34 5.02
CA ARG A 65 -11.76 -11.72 5.01
C ARG A 65 -11.31 -12.46 3.76
N GLN A 66 -11.33 -11.82 2.59
CA GLN A 66 -10.81 -12.43 1.37
C GLN A 66 -9.33 -12.77 1.49
N ALA A 67 -8.53 -11.85 2.05
CA ALA A 67 -7.10 -12.08 2.28
C ALA A 67 -6.85 -13.22 3.28
N ALA A 68 -7.61 -13.29 4.37
CA ALA A 68 -7.50 -14.37 5.35
C ALA A 68 -7.83 -15.74 4.74
N LEU A 69 -8.97 -15.85 4.04
CA LEU A 69 -9.39 -17.09 3.40
C LEU A 69 -8.40 -17.52 2.30
N GLY A 70 -7.90 -16.58 1.49
CA GLY A 70 -6.89 -16.84 0.48
C GLY A 70 -5.54 -17.29 1.06
N ALA A 71 -5.26 -16.95 2.32
CA ALA A 71 -4.09 -17.42 3.05
C ALA A 71 -4.28 -18.80 3.72
N GLY A 72 -5.49 -19.37 3.68
CA GLY A 72 -5.83 -20.65 4.31
C GLY A 72 -6.29 -20.54 5.77
N ILE A 73 -6.62 -19.34 6.25
CA ILE A 73 -7.22 -19.16 7.58
C ILE A 73 -8.67 -19.69 7.55
N PRO A 74 -9.12 -20.45 8.56
CA PRO A 74 -10.46 -21.04 8.57
C PRO A 74 -11.60 -20.03 8.51
N THR A 75 -12.76 -20.50 8.06
CA THR A 75 -13.97 -19.67 7.96
C THR A 75 -14.55 -19.25 9.31
N SER A 76 -14.14 -19.86 10.42
CA SER A 76 -14.54 -19.45 11.78
C SER A 76 -13.91 -18.13 12.24
N VAL A 77 -12.81 -17.69 11.60
CA VAL A 77 -12.00 -16.56 12.09
C VAL A 77 -12.61 -15.21 11.76
N ILE A 78 -12.73 -14.32 12.74
CA ILE A 78 -13.28 -12.97 12.56
C ILE A 78 -12.28 -12.11 11.76
N CYS A 79 -12.78 -11.29 10.83
CA CYS A 79 -11.92 -10.47 9.96
C CYS A 79 -12.47 -9.05 9.83
N THR A 80 -11.64 -8.06 10.14
CA THR A 80 -11.99 -6.63 10.09
C THR A 80 -11.05 -5.88 9.15
N THR A 81 -11.63 -5.18 8.18
CA THR A 81 -10.88 -4.26 7.31
C THR A 81 -10.80 -2.89 7.98
N ILE A 82 -9.59 -2.34 8.11
CA ILE A 82 -9.35 -1.07 8.79
C ILE A 82 -8.98 -0.01 7.76
N ASN A 83 -9.69 1.12 7.77
CA ASN A 83 -9.29 2.30 7.00
C ASN A 83 -8.97 3.45 7.96
N LYS A 84 -7.68 3.79 8.03
CA LYS A 84 -7.14 5.01 8.61
C LYS A 84 -6.12 5.64 7.64
N VAL A 85 -6.48 5.68 6.35
CA VAL A 85 -5.65 6.16 5.22
C VAL A 85 -4.24 5.53 5.28
N CYS A 86 -3.16 6.28 5.11
CA CYS A 86 -1.78 5.76 5.11
C CYS A 86 -1.41 5.02 6.40
N SER A 87 -2.11 5.30 7.51
CA SER A 87 -1.87 4.66 8.82
C SER A 87 -2.69 3.38 9.05
N SER A 88 -3.42 2.88 8.05
CA SER A 88 -4.34 1.74 8.19
C SER A 88 -3.67 0.46 8.72
N GLY A 89 -2.53 0.07 8.16
CA GLY A 89 -1.83 -1.16 8.59
C GLY A 89 -1.26 -1.05 10.01
N MET A 90 -0.76 0.13 10.38
CA MET A 90 -0.30 0.39 11.75
C MET A 90 -1.47 0.44 12.72
N LYS A 91 -2.60 1.06 12.35
CA LYS A 91 -3.80 1.08 13.19
C LYS A 91 -4.37 -0.32 13.40
N ALA A 92 -4.35 -1.18 12.38
CA ALA A 92 -4.72 -2.59 12.51
C ALA A 92 -3.82 -3.31 13.54
N THR A 93 -2.51 -3.06 13.49
CA THR A 93 -1.54 -3.58 14.48
C THR A 93 -1.85 -3.10 15.89
N MET A 94 -2.14 -1.80 16.06
CA MET A 94 -2.52 -1.23 17.37
C MET A 94 -3.77 -1.87 17.95
N ILE A 95 -4.81 -2.08 17.13
CA ILE A 95 -6.07 -2.70 17.57
C ILE A 95 -5.82 -4.14 18.01
N ALA A 96 -5.07 -4.94 17.25
CA ALA A 96 -4.76 -6.32 17.64
C ALA A 96 -3.94 -6.42 18.92
N ALA A 97 -2.95 -5.54 19.10
CA ALA A 97 -2.19 -5.49 20.34
C ALA A 97 -3.12 -5.25 21.54
N GLN A 98 -4.13 -4.38 21.38
CA GLN A 98 -5.14 -4.16 22.41
C GLN A 98 -6.01 -5.39 22.65
N THR A 99 -6.43 -6.13 21.61
CA THR A 99 -7.23 -7.35 21.82
C THR A 99 -6.46 -8.44 22.56
N ILE A 100 -5.15 -8.57 22.31
CA ILE A 100 -4.27 -9.47 23.06
C ILE A 100 -4.07 -9.00 24.51
N GLN A 101 -3.78 -7.71 24.71
CA GLN A 101 -3.60 -7.14 26.05
C GLN A 101 -4.85 -7.26 26.95
N LEU A 102 -6.04 -7.19 26.35
CA LEU A 102 -7.31 -7.36 27.04
C LEU A 102 -7.71 -8.83 27.25
N GLY A 103 -6.92 -9.79 26.75
CA GLY A 103 -7.20 -11.22 26.88
C GLY A 103 -8.36 -11.71 26.01
N HIS A 104 -8.71 -10.98 24.95
CA HIS A 104 -9.75 -11.41 24.00
C HIS A 104 -9.21 -12.39 22.95
N ASN A 105 -7.93 -12.27 22.59
CA ASN A 105 -7.24 -13.13 21.63
C ASN A 105 -5.81 -13.43 22.11
N ASP A 106 -5.26 -14.53 21.64
CA ASP A 106 -3.87 -14.96 21.82
C ASP A 106 -3.07 -14.85 20.51
N VAL A 107 -3.69 -15.19 19.38
CA VAL A 107 -3.06 -15.18 18.05
C VAL A 107 -3.90 -14.39 17.06
N VAL A 108 -3.34 -13.26 16.61
CA VAL A 108 -4.00 -12.33 15.71
C VAL A 108 -3.09 -12.03 14.52
N VAL A 109 -3.65 -12.05 13.31
CA VAL A 109 -2.95 -11.62 12.10
C VAL A 109 -3.21 -10.14 11.86
N VAL A 110 -2.14 -9.38 11.62
CA VAL A 110 -2.22 -7.95 11.32
C VAL A 110 -1.40 -7.56 10.11
N GLY A 111 -1.75 -6.43 9.51
CA GLY A 111 -0.97 -5.83 8.43
C GLY A 111 -1.82 -4.89 7.58
N GLY A 112 -1.45 -4.76 6.32
CA GLY A 112 -2.22 -4.01 5.34
C GLY A 112 -1.93 -4.48 3.91
N MET A 113 -2.84 -4.12 3.02
CA MET A 113 -2.76 -4.39 1.58
C MET A 113 -3.33 -3.21 0.82
N GLU A 114 -2.76 -2.95 -0.35
CA GLU A 114 -3.30 -1.98 -1.29
C GLU A 114 -2.95 -2.40 -2.72
N SER A 115 -3.84 -2.08 -3.66
CA SER A 115 -3.57 -2.25 -5.09
C SER A 115 -4.07 -1.02 -5.82
N MET A 116 -3.28 0.05 -5.77
CA MET A 116 -3.62 1.33 -6.39
C MET A 116 -3.82 1.19 -7.90
N SER A 117 -3.06 0.31 -8.56
CA SER A 117 -3.22 -0.05 -9.98
C SER A 117 -4.62 -0.54 -10.35
N ASN A 118 -5.35 -1.13 -9.39
CA ASN A 118 -6.70 -1.66 -9.60
C ASN A 118 -7.80 -0.80 -8.97
N ALA A 119 -7.46 0.37 -8.42
CA ALA A 119 -8.45 1.30 -7.92
C ALA A 119 -9.32 1.80 -9.09
N PRO A 120 -10.64 1.58 -9.06
CA PRO A 120 -11.50 1.90 -10.19
C PRO A 120 -11.78 3.41 -10.28
N LYS A 121 -12.37 3.82 -11.40
CA LYS A 121 -13.03 5.11 -11.53
C LYS A 121 -14.50 5.01 -11.08
N TYR A 122 -15.10 6.12 -10.64
CA TYR A 122 -16.50 6.19 -10.21
C TYR A 122 -17.35 7.05 -11.15
N ILE A 123 -18.64 6.71 -11.24
CA ILE A 123 -19.68 7.55 -11.84
C ILE A 123 -20.78 7.73 -10.78
N ALA A 124 -20.64 8.75 -9.94
CA ALA A 124 -21.41 8.88 -8.69
C ALA A 124 -22.92 9.03 -8.92
N GLU A 125 -23.33 9.79 -9.95
CA GLU A 125 -24.73 10.11 -10.20
C GLU A 125 -25.45 9.09 -11.11
N ALA A 126 -24.77 8.00 -11.50
CA ALA A 126 -25.31 7.01 -12.44
C ALA A 126 -26.67 6.43 -12.01
N ARG A 127 -26.91 6.24 -10.71
CA ARG A 127 -28.19 5.73 -10.20
C ARG A 127 -29.34 6.74 -10.32
N LYS A 128 -29.07 8.05 -10.21
CA LYS A 128 -30.08 9.10 -10.35
C LYS A 128 -30.31 9.47 -11.82
N GLY A 129 -29.34 9.17 -12.68
CA GLY A 129 -29.33 9.58 -14.08
C GLY A 129 -28.87 11.03 -14.25
N SER A 130 -28.48 11.37 -15.48
CA SER A 130 -28.05 12.72 -15.87
C SER A 130 -29.04 13.30 -16.87
N ARG A 131 -29.75 14.38 -16.48
CA ARG A 131 -30.84 14.94 -17.30
C ARG A 131 -30.33 15.86 -18.42
N LEU A 132 -29.31 16.67 -18.13
CA LEU A 132 -28.70 17.63 -19.06
C LEU A 132 -27.34 18.06 -18.48
N GLY A 133 -26.28 18.05 -19.28
CA GLY A 133 -24.92 18.42 -18.85
C GLY A 133 -23.90 17.31 -19.11
N HIS A 134 -22.66 17.53 -18.70
CA HIS A 134 -21.59 16.53 -18.81
C HIS A 134 -21.52 15.65 -17.56
N ASP A 135 -21.38 14.34 -17.76
CA ASP A 135 -21.03 13.43 -16.67
C ASP A 135 -19.55 13.52 -16.32
N THR A 136 -19.22 13.20 -15.06
CA THR A 136 -17.84 13.18 -14.55
C THR A 136 -17.46 11.77 -14.14
N ILE A 137 -16.32 11.31 -14.66
CA ILE A 137 -15.67 10.07 -14.22
C ILE A 137 -14.62 10.45 -13.17
N ILE A 138 -14.84 10.01 -11.93
CA ILE A 138 -14.02 10.36 -10.78
C ILE A 138 -12.90 9.33 -10.61
N ASP A 139 -11.66 9.78 -10.41
CA ASP A 139 -10.56 8.90 -10.03
C ASP A 139 -10.67 8.48 -8.56
N GLY A 140 -10.78 7.18 -8.29
CA GLY A 140 -10.92 6.67 -6.94
C GLY A 140 -9.68 6.85 -6.06
N MET A 141 -8.47 6.77 -6.62
CA MET A 141 -7.25 7.04 -5.86
C MET A 141 -7.21 8.50 -5.41
N LEU A 142 -7.51 9.42 -6.33
CA LEU A 142 -7.57 10.84 -5.98
C LEU A 142 -8.67 11.07 -4.95
N LYS A 143 -9.90 10.63 -5.25
CA LYS A 143 -11.08 10.94 -4.43
C LYS A 143 -11.00 10.41 -3.00
N ASP A 144 -10.62 9.13 -2.83
CA ASP A 144 -10.72 8.44 -1.54
C ASP A 144 -9.37 8.24 -0.85
N GLY A 145 -8.25 8.48 -1.54
CA GLY A 145 -6.91 8.28 -1.00
C GLY A 145 -6.06 9.56 -0.87
N LEU A 146 -6.15 10.47 -1.84
CA LEU A 146 -5.14 11.52 -2.03
C LEU A 146 -5.71 12.94 -2.02
N TRP A 147 -7.01 13.13 -1.76
CA TRP A 147 -7.66 14.44 -1.74
C TRP A 147 -8.10 14.81 -0.34
N ASP A 148 -7.73 16.02 0.10
CA ASP A 148 -8.19 16.57 1.36
C ASP A 148 -9.64 17.07 1.23
N VAL A 149 -10.54 16.52 2.04
CA VAL A 149 -11.97 16.83 1.95
C VAL A 149 -12.28 18.24 2.47
N TYR A 150 -11.45 18.80 3.35
CA TYR A 150 -11.74 20.08 4.02
C TYR A 150 -11.24 21.29 3.24
N ASN A 151 -10.11 21.14 2.56
CA ASN A 151 -9.42 22.23 1.89
C ASN A 151 -9.42 22.12 0.35
N ASP A 152 -9.97 21.03 -0.19
CA ASP A 152 -10.16 20.80 -1.63
C ASP A 152 -8.86 20.85 -2.46
N PHE A 153 -7.85 20.10 -2.03
CA PHE A 153 -6.61 19.90 -2.79
C PHE A 153 -6.01 18.50 -2.59
N GLY A 154 -5.05 18.12 -3.44
CA GLY A 154 -4.31 16.87 -3.31
C GLY A 154 -3.23 16.89 -2.21
N MET A 155 -2.88 15.73 -1.66
CA MET A 155 -1.88 15.59 -0.58
C MET A 155 -0.49 16.19 -0.88
N GLY A 156 -0.09 16.28 -2.15
CA GLY A 156 1.14 16.96 -2.50
C GLY A 156 1.15 18.45 -2.14
N VAL A 157 -0.01 19.11 -2.12
CA VAL A 157 -0.16 20.49 -1.62
C VAL A 157 0.05 20.54 -0.11
N CYS A 158 -0.39 19.54 0.66
CA CYS A 158 -0.01 19.41 2.08
C CYS A 158 1.50 19.35 2.26
N GLY A 159 2.19 18.62 1.38
CA GLY A 159 3.65 18.54 1.34
C GLY A 159 4.30 19.91 1.14
N GLU A 160 3.79 20.70 0.18
CA GLU A 160 4.26 22.06 -0.07
C GLU A 160 4.02 22.98 1.14
N MET A 161 2.85 22.92 1.77
CA MET A 161 2.56 23.70 2.97
C MET A 161 3.47 23.32 4.14
N CYS A 162 3.78 22.03 4.30
CA CYS A 162 4.75 21.57 5.29
C CYS A 162 6.15 22.12 5.01
N ALA A 163 6.60 22.04 3.75
CA ALA A 163 7.88 22.57 3.33
C ALA A 163 7.99 24.08 3.59
N GLU A 164 6.95 24.85 3.26
CA GLU A 164 6.88 26.30 3.49
C GLU A 164 6.92 26.64 4.98
N LYS A 165 6.07 25.98 5.79
CA LYS A 165 5.99 26.20 7.25
C LYS A 165 7.30 25.91 7.97
N HIS A 166 8.04 24.89 7.51
CA HIS A 166 9.27 24.43 8.14
C HIS A 166 10.54 24.86 7.38
N ALA A 167 10.41 25.74 6.37
CA ALA A 167 11.49 26.23 5.53
C ALA A 167 12.38 25.12 4.92
N ILE A 168 11.76 24.02 4.48
CA ILE A 168 12.45 22.88 3.87
C ILE A 168 12.62 23.14 2.37
N THR A 169 13.86 23.34 1.94
CA THR A 169 14.16 23.71 0.55
C THR A 169 14.03 22.55 -0.41
N ARG A 170 13.87 22.85 -1.71
CA ARG A 170 13.89 21.85 -2.79
C ARG A 170 15.14 20.97 -2.75
N ASP A 171 16.31 21.57 -2.56
CA ASP A 171 17.59 20.85 -2.51
C ASP A 171 17.67 19.89 -1.32
N GLN A 172 17.10 20.27 -0.16
CA GLN A 172 17.02 19.39 1.01
C GLN A 172 16.10 18.19 0.73
N GLN A 173 14.94 18.41 0.11
CA GLN A 173 14.00 17.35 -0.25
C GLN A 173 14.62 16.37 -1.26
N ASP A 174 15.24 16.90 -2.32
CA ASP A 174 15.90 16.07 -3.35
C ASP A 174 17.09 15.30 -2.76
N SER A 175 17.90 15.93 -1.90
CA SER A 175 19.03 15.27 -1.25
C SER A 175 18.56 14.13 -0.33
N TYR A 176 17.47 14.34 0.41
CA TYR A 176 16.87 13.29 1.23
C TYR A 176 16.31 12.14 0.39
N ALA A 177 15.61 12.46 -0.71
CA ALA A 177 15.07 11.45 -1.61
C ALA A 177 16.19 10.59 -2.24
N ILE A 178 17.26 11.23 -2.73
CA ILE A 178 18.45 10.53 -3.25
C ILE A 178 19.05 9.61 -2.19
N GLN A 179 19.28 10.12 -0.97
CA GLN A 179 19.81 9.31 0.13
C GLN A 179 18.88 8.13 0.47
N SER A 180 17.55 8.33 0.43
CA SER A 180 16.57 7.27 0.67
C SER A 180 16.66 6.17 -0.39
N PHE A 181 16.78 6.53 -1.68
CA PHE A 181 16.98 5.57 -2.76
C PHE A 181 18.30 4.82 -2.64
N GLU A 182 19.41 5.52 -2.35
CA GLU A 182 20.73 4.91 -2.14
C GLU A 182 20.70 3.88 -1.01
N ARG A 183 20.05 4.20 0.12
CA ARG A 183 19.84 3.26 1.24
C ARG A 183 19.01 2.04 0.81
N GLY A 184 17.90 2.25 0.10
CA GLY A 184 17.05 1.16 -0.41
C GLY A 184 17.80 0.25 -1.38
N ILE A 185 18.53 0.82 -2.33
CA ILE A 185 19.35 0.08 -3.31
C ILE A 185 20.45 -0.71 -2.59
N SER A 186 21.15 -0.09 -1.64
CA SER A 186 22.16 -0.78 -0.84
C SER A 186 21.55 -1.93 -0.05
N ALA A 187 20.38 -1.73 0.57
CA ALA A 187 19.69 -2.77 1.32
C ALA A 187 19.28 -3.95 0.43
N GLN A 188 18.73 -3.66 -0.76
CA GLN A 188 18.34 -4.67 -1.74
C GLN A 188 19.54 -5.44 -2.28
N ASN A 189 20.63 -4.76 -2.66
CA ASN A 189 21.85 -5.38 -3.17
C ASN A 189 22.58 -6.20 -2.10
N GLY A 190 22.51 -5.78 -0.83
CA GLY A 190 23.06 -6.50 0.31
C GLY A 190 22.19 -7.66 0.81
N GLY A 191 21.00 -7.89 0.21
CA GLY A 191 20.10 -8.97 0.62
C GLY A 191 19.36 -8.72 1.95
N HIS A 192 19.35 -7.48 2.45
CA HIS A 192 18.75 -7.14 3.75
C HIS A 192 17.22 -7.30 3.78
N PHE A 193 16.56 -7.42 2.63
CA PHE A 193 15.11 -7.65 2.53
C PHE A 193 14.73 -9.12 2.36
N ALA A 194 15.70 -10.04 2.21
CA ALA A 194 15.42 -11.45 1.91
C ALA A 194 14.58 -12.15 3.01
N TRP A 195 14.71 -11.70 4.26
CA TRP A 195 13.96 -12.25 5.39
C TRP A 195 12.50 -11.78 5.43
N GLU A 196 12.16 -10.63 4.82
CA GLU A 196 10.81 -10.06 4.85
C GLU A 196 10.05 -10.20 3.53
N ILE A 197 10.72 -10.12 2.36
CA ILE A 197 10.07 -10.23 1.05
C ILE A 197 9.65 -11.66 0.75
N VAL A 198 8.45 -11.81 0.20
CA VAL A 198 7.91 -13.06 -0.36
C VAL A 198 7.88 -12.94 -1.87
N PRO A 199 8.65 -13.73 -2.63
CA PRO A 199 8.58 -13.71 -4.09
C PRO A 199 7.17 -14.02 -4.59
N VAL A 200 6.73 -13.27 -5.61
CA VAL A 200 5.39 -13.38 -6.21
C VAL A 200 5.51 -13.81 -7.66
N GLU A 201 4.83 -14.90 -8.02
CA GLU A 201 4.75 -15.36 -9.39
C GLU A 201 3.59 -14.68 -10.13
N ILE A 202 3.88 -14.09 -11.28
CA ILE A 202 2.92 -13.41 -12.15
C ILE A 202 2.65 -14.27 -13.38
N PHE A 203 1.39 -14.62 -13.56
CA PHE A 203 0.96 -15.40 -14.71
C PHE A 203 0.95 -14.56 -15.98
N ASN A 204 1.71 -14.99 -16.99
CA ASN A 204 1.88 -14.27 -18.26
C ASN A 204 0.92 -14.74 -19.37
N GLY A 205 -0.06 -15.58 -19.05
CA GLY A 205 -0.94 -16.21 -20.02
C GLY A 205 -0.53 -17.65 -20.36
N ARG A 206 -1.43 -18.37 -21.04
CA ARG A 206 -1.26 -19.79 -21.37
C ARG A 206 -0.01 -20.01 -22.23
N GLY A 207 0.84 -20.93 -21.81
CA GLY A 207 2.06 -21.31 -22.54
C GLY A 207 3.27 -20.40 -22.33
N LYS A 208 3.17 -19.35 -21.50
CA LYS A 208 4.32 -18.52 -21.11
C LYS A 208 4.76 -18.86 -19.68
N PRO A 209 6.08 -18.92 -19.41
CA PRO A 209 6.56 -19.11 -18.04
C PRO A 209 6.12 -17.92 -17.16
N PRO A 210 5.84 -18.16 -15.87
CA PRO A 210 5.51 -17.07 -14.95
C PRO A 210 6.71 -16.15 -14.75
N THR A 211 6.45 -14.86 -14.53
CA THR A 211 7.49 -13.90 -14.12
C THR A 211 7.59 -13.94 -12.60
N LEU A 212 8.77 -14.19 -12.06
CA LEU A 212 9.01 -14.06 -10.64
C LEU A 212 9.34 -12.59 -10.30
N VAL A 213 8.59 -12.02 -9.38
CA VAL A 213 8.83 -10.69 -8.81
C VAL A 213 9.33 -10.89 -7.38
N ASP A 214 10.61 -10.63 -7.13
CA ASP A 214 11.29 -10.88 -5.86
C ASP A 214 11.99 -9.65 -5.28
N LYS A 215 11.84 -8.49 -5.92
CA LYS A 215 12.49 -7.21 -5.58
C LYS A 215 11.52 -6.05 -5.71
N ASP A 216 11.77 -5.00 -4.93
CA ASP A 216 10.98 -3.78 -4.99
C ASP A 216 11.26 -3.04 -6.31
N GLU A 217 10.23 -2.81 -7.12
CA GLU A 217 10.36 -2.32 -8.49
C GLU A 217 10.87 -0.87 -8.55
N GLY A 218 10.44 -0.05 -7.59
CA GLY A 218 10.74 1.39 -7.55
C GLY A 218 12.24 1.70 -7.46
N LEU A 219 13.01 0.86 -6.77
CA LEU A 219 14.45 1.05 -6.57
C LEU A 219 15.25 0.89 -7.87
N GLY A 220 14.79 0.02 -8.79
CA GLY A 220 15.48 -0.25 -10.05
C GLY A 220 15.36 0.88 -11.09
N LYS A 221 14.45 1.85 -10.89
CA LYS A 221 14.19 2.96 -11.83
C LYS A 221 14.85 4.28 -11.39
N PHE A 222 15.64 4.26 -10.33
CA PHE A 222 16.23 5.46 -9.74
C PHE A 222 17.29 6.08 -10.64
N ASP A 223 17.19 7.41 -10.84
CA ASP A 223 18.19 8.23 -11.51
C ASP A 223 18.28 9.59 -10.80
N ALA A 224 19.37 9.81 -10.06
CA ALA A 224 19.60 11.02 -9.28
C ALA A 224 19.70 12.29 -10.15
N ALA A 225 20.26 12.18 -11.36
CA ALA A 225 20.41 13.31 -12.27
C ALA A 225 19.06 13.71 -12.87
N LYS A 226 18.20 12.73 -13.17
CA LYS A 226 16.83 12.97 -13.60
C LYS A 226 15.98 13.55 -12.48
N LEU A 227 16.09 13.02 -11.26
CA LEU A 227 15.35 13.48 -10.08
C LEU A 227 15.51 14.99 -9.87
N ARG A 228 16.75 15.50 -9.85
CA ARG A 228 17.04 16.93 -9.67
C ARG A 228 16.47 17.83 -10.76
N LYS A 229 16.23 17.28 -11.96
CA LYS A 229 15.68 18.02 -13.12
C LYS A 229 14.15 18.04 -13.16
N LEU A 230 13.47 17.31 -12.27
CA LEU A 230 12.01 17.29 -12.24
C LEU A 230 11.45 18.65 -11.82
N GLY A 231 10.43 19.09 -12.55
CA GLY A 231 9.62 20.25 -12.16
C GLY A 231 8.67 19.91 -10.99
N PRO A 232 8.23 20.91 -10.21
CA PRO A 232 7.25 20.69 -9.16
C PRO A 232 5.91 20.24 -9.72
N ASN A 233 5.24 19.33 -9.01
CA ASN A 233 4.00 18.69 -9.46
C ASN A 233 2.74 19.34 -8.87
N PHE A 234 2.84 19.98 -7.70
CA PHE A 234 1.67 20.34 -6.89
C PHE A 234 1.47 21.84 -6.70
N LYS A 235 2.50 22.66 -6.91
CA LYS A 235 2.44 24.13 -6.85
C LYS A 235 3.14 24.73 -8.07
N LYS A 236 2.43 25.55 -8.85
CA LYS A 236 2.92 26.12 -10.12
C LYS A 236 4.11 27.07 -9.94
N VAL A 237 4.12 27.86 -8.87
CA VAL A 237 5.16 28.85 -8.59
C VAL A 237 5.74 28.58 -7.21
N GLY A 238 7.07 28.43 -7.14
CA GLY A 238 7.78 28.16 -5.88
C GLY A 238 7.50 26.78 -5.29
N GLY A 239 7.05 25.82 -6.10
CA GLY A 239 6.86 24.43 -5.66
C GLY A 239 8.19 23.72 -5.44
N THR A 240 8.22 22.86 -4.44
CA THR A 240 9.39 22.08 -4.00
C THR A 240 9.17 20.58 -4.12
N VAL A 241 7.91 20.13 -4.09
CA VAL A 241 7.54 18.71 -4.13
C VAL A 241 7.43 18.25 -5.59
N THR A 242 8.14 17.17 -5.91
CA THR A 242 8.21 16.55 -7.24
C THR A 242 7.86 15.07 -7.18
N ALA A 243 7.58 14.47 -8.33
CA ALA A 243 7.41 13.02 -8.44
C ALA A 243 8.66 12.22 -8.00
N GLY A 244 9.84 12.83 -7.95
CA GLY A 244 11.08 12.17 -7.52
C GLY A 244 11.37 12.25 -6.03
N ASN A 245 10.78 13.23 -5.33
CA ASN A 245 10.95 13.41 -3.88
C ASN A 245 9.66 13.19 -3.07
N ALA A 246 8.54 12.93 -3.73
CA ALA A 246 7.29 12.47 -3.13
C ALA A 246 7.17 10.94 -3.14
N SER A 247 6.09 10.42 -2.55
CA SER A 247 5.76 8.99 -2.61
C SER A 247 5.62 8.54 -4.05
N SER A 248 6.27 7.43 -4.40
CA SER A 248 6.17 6.80 -5.71
C SER A 248 4.81 6.10 -5.85
N ILE A 249 3.89 6.76 -6.54
CA ILE A 249 2.57 6.27 -6.95
C ILE A 249 2.29 6.68 -8.39
#